data_AF-A0A843GQP3-F1
#
_entry.id   AF-A0A843GQP3-F1
#
_cell.length_a   1.000
_cell.length_b   1.000
_cell.length_c   1.000
_cell.angle_alpha   90.00
_cell.angle_beta   90.00
_cell.angle_gamma   90.00
#
_symmetry.space_group_name_H-M   'P 1'
#
loop_
_entity.id
_entity.type
_entity.pdbx_description
1 polymer ?
#
loop_
_entity_poly.entity_id
_entity_poly.type
_entity_poly.pdbx_seq_one_letter_code
_entity_poly.pdbx_strand_id
1 'polypeptide(L)'
;MAAKKNNTSKSNGFKEFESKGNNFNYSGRIYTDKKREAGKLTIYPISLCINGLITIKGCSYYETSNNCWVGGPQYKSGDEYKDYLYIDKENNADMDKVAEVISGIIED
;
A
#
# COMPACT_ATOMS: atom_id res chain seq x y z
N MET A 1 15.98 -39.11 -19.11
CA MET A 1 14.66 -38.61 -18.68
C MET A 1 14.87 -37.39 -17.81
N ALA A 2 14.05 -36.37 -18.05
CA ALA A 2 14.21 -35.03 -17.54
C ALA A 2 13.88 -34.89 -16.04
N ALA A 3 14.50 -33.90 -15.40
CA ALA A 3 13.81 -33.03 -14.47
C ALA A 3 14.20 -31.59 -14.80
N LYS A 4 13.52 -30.99 -15.78
CA LYS A 4 13.48 -29.53 -15.89
C LYS A 4 12.84 -29.05 -14.59
N LYS A 5 13.64 -28.48 -13.68
CA LYS A 5 13.11 -27.65 -12.60
C LYS A 5 12.42 -26.47 -13.29
N ASN A 6 11.11 -26.57 -13.47
CA ASN A 6 10.29 -25.41 -13.73
C ASN A 6 10.42 -24.53 -12.48
N ASN A 7 11.39 -23.61 -12.49
CA ASN A 7 11.35 -22.42 -11.66
C ASN A 7 10.17 -21.59 -12.19
N THR A 8 8.95 -22.00 -11.84
CA THR A 8 7.84 -21.07 -11.78
C THR A 8 8.25 -20.04 -10.74
N SER A 9 8.64 -18.85 -11.20
CA SER A 9 8.80 -17.70 -10.33
C SER A 9 7.47 -17.56 -9.60
N LYS A 10 7.42 -17.95 -8.32
CA LYS A 10 6.35 -17.52 -7.45
C LYS A 10 6.34 -16.01 -7.60
N SER A 11 5.28 -15.42 -8.13
CA SER A 11 5.08 -14.00 -7.96
C SER A 11 5.20 -13.78 -6.45
N ASN A 12 6.17 -12.99 -6.04
CA ASN A 12 6.17 -12.54 -4.65
C ASN A 12 4.78 -11.95 -4.43
N GLY A 13 4.06 -12.37 -3.38
CA GLY A 13 2.68 -11.92 -3.12
C GLY A 13 2.54 -10.41 -2.89
N PHE A 14 3.60 -9.65 -3.17
CA PHE A 14 3.69 -8.22 -3.09
C PHE A 14 4.46 -7.65 -4.28
N LYS A 15 4.17 -6.39 -4.61
CA LYS A 15 4.99 -5.54 -5.47
C LYS A 15 5.66 -4.45 -4.62
N GLU A 16 6.87 -4.04 -4.99
CA GLU A 16 7.59 -2.95 -4.33
C GLU A 16 7.32 -1.62 -5.04
N PHE A 17 7.34 -0.52 -4.28
CA PHE A 17 7.14 0.82 -4.82
C PHE A 17 8.10 1.83 -4.18
N GLU A 18 8.37 2.90 -4.92
CA GLU A 18 9.09 4.09 -4.47
C GLU A 18 8.35 5.33 -4.96
N SER A 19 8.20 6.34 -4.10
CA SER A 19 7.55 7.60 -4.41
C SER A 19 8.29 8.76 -3.76
N LYS A 20 8.49 9.83 -4.52
CA LYS A 20 9.16 11.05 -4.07
C LYS A 20 8.11 12.09 -3.69
N GLY A 21 7.86 12.24 -2.39
CA GLY A 21 7.06 13.31 -1.85
C GLY A 21 7.77 14.66 -1.92
N ASN A 22 7.04 15.72 -1.56
CA ASN A 22 7.56 17.07 -1.40
C ASN A 22 8.44 17.16 -0.14
N ASN A 23 8.04 16.50 0.94
CA ASN A 23 8.71 16.57 2.24
C ASN A 23 9.53 15.31 2.54
N PHE A 24 9.00 14.15 2.16
CA PHE A 24 9.63 12.86 2.45
C PHE A 24 9.69 11.97 1.20
N ASN A 25 10.66 11.06 1.19
CA ASN A 25 10.68 9.95 0.25
C ASN A 25 9.98 8.75 0.89
N TYR A 26 9.17 8.06 0.11
CA TYR A 26 8.42 6.89 0.54
C TYR A 26 8.83 5.70 -0.29
N SER A 27 9.02 4.56 0.35
CA SER A 27 9.15 3.28 -0.32
C SER A 27 8.33 2.24 0.40
N GLY A 28 8.06 1.11 -0.23
CA GLY A 28 7.21 0.14 0.43
C GLY A 28 6.88 -1.08 -0.38
N ARG A 29 5.91 -1.83 0.16
CA ARG A 29 5.35 -3.02 -0.45
C ARG A 29 3.84 -2.94 -0.43
N ILE A 30 3.22 -3.27 -1.54
CA ILE A 30 1.79 -3.56 -1.64
C ILE A 30 1.59 -5.07 -1.74
N TYR A 31 0.81 -5.64 -0.84
CA TYR A 31 0.55 -7.09 -0.77
C TYR A 31 -0.66 -7.46 -1.63
N THR A 32 -0.43 -7.64 -2.93
CA THR A 32 -1.48 -7.92 -3.93
C THR A 32 -2.19 -9.25 -3.70
N ASP A 33 -1.54 -10.21 -3.04
CA ASP A 33 -2.13 -11.49 -2.65
C ASP A 33 -3.08 -11.40 -1.44
N LYS A 34 -3.10 -10.26 -0.74
CA LYS A 34 -3.95 -9.99 0.43
C LYS A 34 -5.08 -9.00 0.15
N LYS A 35 -5.43 -8.80 -1.12
CA LYS A 35 -6.53 -7.90 -1.49
C LYS A 35 -7.83 -8.28 -0.79
N ARG A 36 -8.62 -7.28 -0.42
CA ARG A 36 -9.96 -7.41 0.17
C ARG A 36 -10.94 -6.54 -0.61
N GLU A 37 -12.15 -7.02 -0.77
CA GLU A 37 -13.21 -6.31 -1.51
C GLU A 37 -14.43 -6.13 -0.59
N ALA A 38 -14.96 -4.91 -0.56
CA ALA A 38 -16.14 -4.53 0.19
C ALA A 38 -17.06 -3.69 -0.71
N GLY A 39 -17.89 -4.37 -1.50
CA GLY A 39 -18.71 -3.73 -2.52
C GLY A 39 -17.85 -3.12 -3.64
N LYS A 40 -17.87 -1.78 -3.77
CA LYS A 40 -17.06 -1.04 -4.76
C LYS A 40 -15.68 -0.62 -4.23
N LEU A 41 -15.39 -0.93 -2.98
CA LEU A 41 -14.12 -0.59 -2.34
C LEU A 41 -13.20 -1.81 -2.36
N THR A 42 -12.02 -1.63 -2.94
CA THR A 42 -10.91 -2.58 -2.89
C THR A 42 -9.87 -2.07 -1.91
N ILE A 43 -9.30 -2.98 -1.12
CA ILE A 43 -8.34 -2.66 -0.06
C ILE A 43 -7.14 -3.58 -0.21
N TYR A 44 -5.95 -2.98 -0.29
CA TYR A 44 -4.69 -3.70 -0.31
C TYR A 44 -3.88 -3.34 0.93
N PRO A 45 -3.44 -4.31 1.73
CA PRO A 45 -2.49 -4.05 2.79
C PRO A 45 -1.19 -3.53 2.18
N ILE A 46 -0.57 -2.54 2.82
CA ILE A 46 0.76 -2.04 2.44
C ILE A 46 1.66 -1.90 3.66
N SER A 47 2.97 -1.90 3.43
CA SER A 47 3.96 -1.38 4.37
C SER A 47 4.63 -0.17 3.75
N LEU A 48 4.76 0.90 4.53
CA LEU A 48 5.33 2.17 4.10
C LEU A 48 6.63 2.44 4.86
N CYS A 49 7.67 2.84 4.17
CA CYS A 49 8.95 3.25 4.74
C CYS A 49 9.18 4.72 4.40
N ILE A 50 9.44 5.55 5.40
CA ILE A 50 9.66 6.99 5.25
C ILE A 50 11.17 7.26 5.35
N ASN A 51 11.74 7.86 4.31
CA ASN A 51 13.16 8.19 4.15
C ASN A 51 14.14 7.02 4.36
N GLY A 52 13.68 5.77 4.27
CA GLY A 52 14.49 4.60 4.61
C GLY A 52 14.75 4.44 6.11
N LEU A 53 14.12 5.26 6.96
CA LEU A 53 14.38 5.32 8.40
C LEU A 53 13.27 4.64 9.22
N ILE A 54 12.02 4.92 8.87
CA ILE A 54 10.85 4.49 9.66
C ILE A 54 9.95 3.62 8.80
N THR A 55 9.80 2.35 9.18
CA THR A 55 8.83 1.44 8.54
C THR A 55 7.55 1.36 9.35
N ILE A 56 6.44 1.75 8.73
CA ILE A 56 5.08 1.66 9.25
C ILE A 56 4.41 0.46 8.60
N LYS A 57 3.91 -0.46 9.44
CA LYS A 57 3.12 -1.62 9.02
C LYS A 57 1.64 -1.36 9.32
N GLY A 58 0.77 -2.04 8.57
CA GLY A 58 -0.68 -1.95 8.78
C GLY A 58 -1.33 -0.77 8.06
N CYS A 59 -0.59 -0.03 7.24
CA CYS A 59 -1.18 0.90 6.29
C CYS A 59 -2.01 0.14 5.24
N SER A 60 -2.94 0.84 4.60
CA SER A 60 -3.76 0.26 3.54
C SER A 60 -3.85 1.22 2.36
N TYR A 61 -3.78 0.67 1.15
CA TYR A 61 -4.19 1.35 -0.06
C TYR A 61 -5.64 1.00 -0.35
N TYR A 62 -6.43 2.02 -0.64
CA TYR A 62 -7.85 1.92 -0.92
C TYR A 62 -8.11 2.37 -2.35
N GLU A 63 -8.97 1.65 -3.03
CA GLU A 63 -9.31 1.91 -4.42
C GLU A 63 -10.82 1.77 -4.62
N THR A 64 -11.37 2.71 -5.36
CA THR A 64 -12.74 2.68 -5.88
C THR A 64 -12.67 2.95 -7.38
N SER A 65 -13.79 2.82 -8.09
CA SER A 65 -13.82 3.07 -9.53
C SER A 65 -13.37 4.48 -9.95
N ASN A 66 -13.40 5.46 -9.03
CA ASN A 66 -13.18 6.87 -9.36
C ASN A 66 -12.10 7.53 -8.49
N ASN A 67 -11.54 6.82 -7.50
CA ASN A 67 -10.63 7.42 -6.54
C ASN A 67 -9.75 6.36 -5.87
N CYS A 68 -8.53 6.74 -5.51
CA CYS A 68 -7.62 5.94 -4.71
C CYS A 68 -6.95 6.78 -3.62
N TRP A 69 -6.57 6.16 -2.51
CA TRP A 69 -5.84 6.83 -1.44
C TRP A 69 -5.10 5.84 -0.54
N VAL A 70 -4.13 6.35 0.23
CA VAL A 70 -3.44 5.59 1.27
C VAL A 70 -3.93 6.02 2.64
N GLY A 71 -4.38 5.05 3.44
CA GLY A 71 -4.67 5.24 4.85
C GLY A 71 -3.54 4.72 5.74
N GLY A 72 -3.31 5.43 6.84
CA GLY A 72 -2.41 4.99 7.90
C GLY A 72 -2.92 3.73 8.63
N PRO A 73 -2.12 3.17 9.55
CA PRO A 73 -2.55 2.06 10.37
C PRO A 73 -3.71 2.46 11.28
N GLN A 74 -4.72 1.59 11.38
CA GLN A 74 -5.92 1.82 12.18
C GLN A 74 -6.06 0.75 13.27
N TYR A 75 -6.64 1.12 14.41
CA TYR A 75 -7.03 0.19 15.46
C TYR A 75 -8.54 0.29 15.72
N LYS A 76 -9.12 -0.83 16.15
CA LYS A 76 -10.53 -0.89 16.52
C LYS A 76 -10.71 -0.39 17.96
N SER A 77 -11.59 0.58 18.16
CA SER A 77 -11.94 1.18 19.44
C SER A 77 -13.46 1.11 19.61
N GLY A 78 -13.96 0.07 20.28
CA GLY A 78 -15.40 -0.21 20.31
C GLY A 78 -15.87 -0.62 18.92
N ASP A 79 -16.89 0.05 18.39
CA ASP A 79 -17.41 -0.18 17.03
C ASP A 79 -16.80 0.73 15.95
N GLU A 80 -15.84 1.58 16.34
CA GLU A 80 -15.16 2.51 15.43
C GLU A 80 -13.73 2.05 15.10
N TYR A 81 -13.24 2.44 13.93
CA TYR A 81 -11.82 2.38 13.59
C TYR A 81 -11.21 3.76 13.73
N LYS A 82 -10.07 3.84 14.42
CA LYS A 82 -9.33 5.08 14.65
C LYS A 82 -7.92 4.96 14.12
N ASP A 83 -7.40 6.04 13.57
CA ASP A 83 -6.03 6.09 13.09
C ASP A 83 -5.07 6.00 14.28
N TYR A 84 -4.13 5.06 14.19
CA TYR A 84 -3.04 4.91 15.16
C TYR A 84 -1.94 5.93 14.92
N LEU A 85 -1.68 6.22 13.65
CA LEU A 85 -0.71 7.21 13.22
C LEU A 85 -1.40 8.17 12.26
N TYR A 86 -1.47 9.45 12.67
CA TYR A 86 -2.01 10.50 11.82
C TYR A 86 -0.92 10.98 10.87
N ILE A 87 -1.19 10.92 9.57
CA ILE A 87 -0.39 11.60 8.55
C ILE A 87 -0.96 13.01 8.46
N ASP A 88 -0.14 14.00 8.84
CA ASP A 88 -0.60 15.40 8.87
C ASP A 88 -1.05 15.89 7.49
N LYS A 89 -1.95 16.88 7.46
CA LYS A 89 -2.55 17.43 6.25
C LYS A 89 -1.54 17.93 5.24
N GLU A 90 -0.40 18.45 5.71
CA GLU A 90 0.71 18.89 4.84
C GLU A 90 1.35 17.72 4.07
N ASN A 91 1.21 16.50 4.57
CA ASN A 91 1.71 15.27 3.94
C ASN A 91 0.61 14.52 3.15
N ASN A 92 -0.61 15.06 3.05
CA ASN A 92 -1.65 14.46 2.21
C ASN A 92 -1.26 14.45 0.73
N ALA A 93 -0.67 15.55 0.24
CA ALA A 93 -0.18 15.61 -1.14
C ALA A 93 0.93 14.58 -1.43
N ASP A 94 1.70 14.21 -0.41
CA ASP A 94 2.69 13.14 -0.52
C ASP A 94 2.01 11.77 -0.58
N MET A 95 0.96 11.54 0.20
CA MET A 95 0.17 10.30 0.17
C MET A 95 -0.62 10.13 -1.12
N ASP A 96 -1.11 11.22 -1.71
CA ASP A 96 -1.76 11.20 -3.03
C ASP A 96 -0.76 10.70 -4.10
N LYS A 97 0.48 11.22 -4.09
CA LYS A 97 1.54 10.72 -4.98
C LYS A 97 1.89 9.25 -4.72
N VAL A 98 1.88 8.80 -3.47
CA VAL A 98 2.09 7.37 -3.15
C VAL A 98 0.95 6.53 -3.71
N ALA A 99 -0.30 6.98 -3.57
CA ALA A 99 -1.48 6.30 -4.09
C ALA A 99 -1.43 6.19 -5.63
N GLU A 100 -1.07 7.27 -6.33
CA GLU A 100 -0.90 7.28 -7.80
C GLU A 100 0.15 6.27 -8.27
N VAL A 101 1.33 6.24 -7.62
CA VAL A 101 2.38 5.27 -7.94
C VAL A 101 1.90 3.83 -7.73
N ILE A 102 1.22 3.57 -6.61
CA ILE A 102 0.68 2.24 -6.31
C ILE A 102 -0.39 1.85 -7.33
N SER A 103 -1.25 2.77 -7.75
CA SER A 103 -2.29 2.51 -8.76
C SER A 103 -1.69 2.00 -10.07
N GLY A 104 -0.67 2.69 -10.60
CA GLY A 104 0.01 2.26 -11.83
C GLY A 104 0.64 0.87 -11.69
N ILE A 105 1.16 0.55 -10.51
CA ILE A 105 1.75 -0.78 -10.21
C ILE A 105 0.69 -1.88 -10.17
N ILE A 106 -0.55 -1.60 -9.75
CA ILE A 106 -1.63 -2.60 -9.70
C ILE A 106 -2.18 -2.89 -11.11
N GLU A 107 -2.21 -1.87 -11.98
CA GLU A 107 -2.71 -1.98 -13.35
C GLU A 107 -1.76 -2.74 -14.31
N ASP A 108 -0.45 -2.78 -14.00
CA ASP A 108 0.59 -3.54 -14.73
C ASP A 108 0.55 -5.07 -14.50
#